data_AF-A0A3N5VN98-F1
#
_entry.id   AF-A0A3N5VN98-F1
#
_cell.length_a   1.000
_cell.length_b   1.000
_cell.length_c   1.000
_cell.angle_alpha   90.00
_cell.angle_beta   90.00
_cell.angle_gamma   90.00
#
_symmetry.space_group_name_H-M   'P 1'
#
loop_
_entity.id
_entity.type
_entity.pdbx_description
1 polymer ?
#
loop_
_entity_poly.entity_id
_entity_poly.type
_entity_poly.pdbx_seq_one_letter_code
_entity_poly.pdbx_strand_id
1 'polypeptide(L)'
;VIAQSDVLYVTRVQKERFEDPDLYESVKSAFVITPETMKSAKENMIVMHPLPRVGEISMEVDDDPRAAYFRQMEYGLYVRMALLAMVLGKA
;
A
#
# COMPACT_ATOMS: atom_id res chain seq x y z
N VAL A 1 -11.79 12.82 3.00
CA VAL A 1 -10.72 12.35 2.09
C VAL A 1 -11.01 10.93 1.60
N ILE A 2 -11.00 9.90 2.47
CA ILE A 2 -11.22 8.49 2.06
C ILE A 2 -12.51 8.28 1.24
N ALA A 3 -13.64 8.84 1.67
CA ALA A 3 -14.92 8.75 0.96
C ALA A 3 -14.92 9.35 -0.46
N GLN A 4 -13.93 10.18 -0.79
CA GLN A 4 -13.80 10.85 -2.09
C GLN A 4 -12.66 10.29 -2.94
N SER A 5 -11.76 9.49 -2.35
CA SER A 5 -10.61 8.89 -3.03
C SER A 5 -11.02 7.66 -3.84
N ASP A 6 -10.43 7.50 -5.03
CA ASP A 6 -10.54 6.27 -5.84
C ASP A 6 -9.36 5.33 -5.61
N VAL A 7 -8.20 5.89 -5.23
CA VAL A 7 -6.99 5.14 -4.89
C VAL A 7 -6.46 5.65 -3.55
N LEU A 8 -6.26 4.73 -2.61
CA LEU A 8 -5.55 4.97 -1.37
C LEU A 8 -4.18 4.30 -1.46
N TYR A 9 -3.11 5.09 -1.59
CA TYR A 9 -1.74 4.60 -1.61
C TYR A 9 -1.12 4.75 -0.22
N VAL A 10 -0.82 3.63 0.44
CA VAL A 10 -0.34 3.59 1.81
C VAL A 10 1.16 3.30 1.82
N THR A 11 1.89 3.87 2.76
CA THR A 11 3.32 3.64 2.95
C THR A 11 3.63 3.39 4.43
N ARG A 12 4.62 2.54 4.69
CA ARG A 12 5.22 2.40 6.03
C ARG A 12 5.83 3.71 6.52
N VAL A 13 5.64 4.02 7.80
CA VAL A 13 6.51 4.96 8.51
C VAL A 13 7.89 4.32 8.66
N GLN A 14 8.90 4.91 8.02
CA GLN A 14 10.25 4.34 7.96
C GLN A 14 11.05 4.71 9.22
N LYS A 15 11.17 3.75 10.15
CA LYS A 15 11.95 3.91 11.41
C LYS A 15 13.36 4.43 11.17
N GLU A 16 14.00 3.96 10.10
CA GLU A 16 15.34 4.34 9.67
C GLU A 16 15.52 5.82 9.28
N ARG A 17 14.43 6.60 9.20
CA ARG A 17 14.46 8.04 8.91
C ARG A 17 14.34 8.93 10.15
N PHE A 18 14.18 8.35 11.34
CA PHE A 18 14.03 9.10 12.59
C PHE A 18 15.35 9.08 13.36
N GLU A 19 15.82 10.26 13.75
CA GLU A 19 16.97 10.41 14.66
C GLU A 19 16.57 10.10 16.11
N ASP A 20 15.31 10.44 16.47
CA ASP A 20 14.72 10.18 17.79
C ASP A 20 13.76 8.97 17.73
N PRO A 21 14.08 7.87 18.44
CA PRO A 21 13.20 6.71 18.56
C PRO A 21 11.83 7.02 19.17
N ASP A 22 11.73 7.96 20.11
CA ASP A 22 10.47 8.27 20.80
C ASP A 22 9.49 8.98 19.85
N LEU A 23 10.02 9.87 18.99
CA LEU A 23 9.24 10.48 17.92
C LEU A 23 8.68 9.43 16.97
N TYR A 24 9.49 8.45 16.54
CA TYR A 24 9.01 7.34 15.71
C TYR A 24 7.88 6.56 16.40
N GLU A 25 8.06 6.19 17.67
CA GLU A 25 7.07 5.45 18.44
C GLU A 25 5.74 6.22 18.55
N SER A 26 5.79 7.55 18.66
CA SER A 26 4.59 8.39 18.73
C SER A 26 3.78 8.45 17.41
N VAL A 27 4.42 8.24 16.25
CA VAL A 27 3.77 8.43 14.94
C VAL A 27 3.62 7.16 14.11
N LYS A 28 4.31 6.06 14.44
CA LYS A 28 4.33 4.82 13.63
C LYS A 28 2.94 4.22 13.38
N SER A 29 1.98 4.50 14.26
CA SER A 29 0.60 4.01 14.20
C SER A 29 -0.43 5.11 13.96
N ALA A 30 0.00 6.31 13.54
CA ALA A 30 -0.91 7.44 13.33
C ALA A 30 -1.91 7.20 12.18
N PHE A 31 -1.55 6.37 11.19
CA PHE A 31 -2.35 6.10 10.00
C PHE A 31 -2.40 4.61 9.68
N VAL A 32 -3.13 3.85 10.50
CA VAL A 32 -3.38 2.42 10.28
C VAL A 32 -4.69 2.24 9.52
N ILE A 33 -4.65 1.51 8.40
CA ILE A 33 -5.85 1.14 7.65
C ILE A 33 -6.45 -0.13 8.25
N THR A 34 -7.69 -0.01 8.73
CA THR A 34 -8.45 -1.11 9.34
C THR A 34 -9.78 -1.32 8.60
N PRO A 35 -10.51 -2.42 8.84
CA PRO A 35 -11.87 -2.59 8.32
C PRO A 35 -12.79 -1.41 8.66
N GLU A 36 -12.62 -0.79 9.84
CA GLU A 36 -13.38 0.39 10.24
C GLU A 36 -13.10 1.59 9.33
N THR A 37 -11.82 1.86 9.04
CA THR A 37 -11.42 2.90 8.08
C THR A 37 -12.08 2.68 6.71
N MET A 38 -12.12 1.43 6.27
CA MET A 38 -12.64 1.00 4.98
C MET A 38 -14.17 1.07 4.85
N LYS A 39 -14.92 1.20 5.96
CA LYS A 39 -16.38 1.45 5.91
C LYS A 39 -16.74 2.78 5.25
N SER A 40 -15.85 3.77 5.34
CA SER A 40 -16.04 5.09 4.74
C SER A 40 -15.57 5.18 3.28
N ALA A 41 -14.90 4.15 2.77
CA ALA A 41 -14.36 4.13 1.42
C ALA A 41 -15.43 3.77 0.39
N LYS A 42 -15.27 4.28 -0.84
CA LYS A 42 -16.12 3.88 -1.97
C LYS A 42 -16.01 2.37 -2.18
N GLU A 43 -17.07 1.76 -2.71
CA GLU A 43 -17.09 0.33 -3.04
C GLU A 43 -16.04 -0.04 -4.11
N ASN A 44 -15.78 0.88 -5.05
CA ASN A 44 -14.82 0.70 -6.14
C ASN A 44 -13.44 1.33 -5.89
N MET A 45 -13.18 1.86 -4.69
CA MET A 45 -11.85 2.34 -4.32
C MET A 45 -10.86 1.18 -4.29
N ILE A 46 -9.58 1.41 -4.58
CA ILE A 46 -8.52 0.43 -4.34
C ILE A 46 -7.51 0.89 -3.29
N VAL A 47 -6.97 -0.06 -2.52
CA VAL A 47 -5.88 0.17 -1.57
C VAL A 47 -4.59 -0.42 -2.15
N MET A 48 -3.56 0.43 -2.29
CA MET A 48 -2.25 0.07 -2.81
C MET A 48 -1.18 0.23 -1.73
N HIS A 49 -0.13 -0.60 -1.82
CA HIS A 49 0.99 -0.58 -0.89
C HIS A 49 2.22 -1.20 -1.56
N PRO A 50 3.41 -0.57 -1.48
CA PRO A 50 4.60 -1.06 -2.17
C PRO A 50 5.23 -2.31 -1.52
N LEU A 51 4.85 -2.63 -0.29
CA LEU A 51 5.43 -3.68 0.57
C LEU A 51 6.94 -3.47 0.85
N PRO A 52 7.51 -4.15 1.86
CA PRO A 52 6.84 -4.91 2.92
C PRO A 52 6.01 -4.00 3.84
N ARG A 53 4.86 -4.50 4.30
CA ARG A 53 4.09 -3.82 5.35
C ARG A 53 4.51 -4.32 6.73
N VAL A 54 4.32 -3.49 7.76
CA VAL A 54 4.64 -3.83 9.16
C VAL A 54 3.41 -3.72 10.05
N GLY A 55 2.66 -2.63 9.97
CA GLY A 55 1.48 -2.39 10.82
C GLY A 55 0.56 -1.27 10.33
N GLU A 56 0.89 -0.65 9.20
CA GLU A 56 0.15 0.43 8.54
C GLU A 56 -1.15 -0.07 7.85
N ILE A 57 -1.31 -1.38 7.64
CA ILE A 57 -2.53 -2.01 7.13
C ILE A 57 -2.80 -3.26 7.97
N SER A 58 -3.99 -3.36 8.58
CA SER A 58 -4.43 -4.55 9.31
C SER A 58 -4.54 -5.76 8.37
N MET A 59 -4.17 -6.95 8.86
CA MET A 59 -4.31 -8.20 8.10
C MET A 59 -5.77 -8.50 7.72
N GLU A 60 -6.73 -8.04 8.52
CA GLU A 60 -8.17 -8.20 8.22
C GLU A 60 -8.60 -7.47 6.94
N VAL A 61 -7.81 -6.51 6.46
CA VAL A 61 -8.06 -5.81 5.19
C VAL A 61 -7.67 -6.66 3.98
N ASP A 62 -6.92 -7.76 4.17
CA ASP A 62 -6.51 -8.63 3.06
C ASP A 62 -7.68 -9.30 2.34
N ASP A 63 -8.74 -9.61 3.09
CA ASP A 63 -9.96 -10.21 2.56
C ASP A 63 -10.91 -9.17 1.93
N ASP A 64 -10.61 -7.87 2.06
CA ASP A 64 -11.38 -6.82 1.41
C ASP A 64 -11.09 -6.83 -0.11
N PRO A 65 -12.10 -6.93 -1.00
CA PRO A 65 -11.88 -6.98 -2.45
C PRO A 65 -11.14 -5.76 -3.00
N ARG A 66 -11.16 -4.65 -2.27
CA ARG A 66 -10.47 -3.40 -2.59
C ARG A 66 -8.96 -3.46 -2.32
N ALA A 67 -8.46 -4.46 -1.59
CA ALA A 67 -7.04 -4.69 -1.37
C ALA A 67 -6.33 -5.07 -2.68
N ALA A 68 -5.63 -4.10 -3.27
CA ALA A 68 -4.96 -4.27 -4.56
C ALA A 68 -3.46 -4.58 -4.42
N TYR A 69 -2.87 -4.45 -3.23
CA TYR A 69 -1.41 -4.55 -3.04
C TYR A 69 -0.83 -5.93 -3.37
N PHE A 70 -1.59 -7.03 -3.25
CA PHE A 70 -1.11 -8.33 -3.73
C PHE A 70 -1.11 -8.43 -5.26
N ARG A 71 -2.20 -8.00 -5.91
CA ARG A 71 -2.28 -7.90 -7.38
C ARG A 71 -1.19 -6.98 -7.94
N GLN A 72 -0.91 -5.88 -7.24
CA GLN A 72 0.17 -4.94 -7.55
C GLN A 72 1.55 -5.62 -7.55
N MET A 73 1.84 -6.51 -6.59
CA MET A 73 3.11 -7.23 -6.56
C MET A 73 3.27 -8.18 -7.74
N GLU A 74 2.21 -8.91 -8.08
CA GLU A 74 2.18 -9.77 -9.26
C GLU A 74 2.45 -8.97 -10.54
N TYR A 75 1.80 -7.80 -10.68
CA TYR A 75 2.03 -6.91 -11.82
C TYR A 75 3.46 -6.36 -11.89
N GLY A 76 4.18 -6.32 -10.76
CA GLY A 76 5.61 -6.02 -10.75
C GLY A 76 6.44 -6.96 -11.63
N LEU A 77 6.06 -8.24 -11.73
CA LEU A 77 6.71 -9.20 -12.64
C LEU A 77 6.47 -8.81 -14.10
N TYR A 78 5.20 -8.61 -14.48
CA TYR A 78 4.82 -8.31 -15.87
C TYR A 78 5.40 -6.98 -16.36
N VAL A 79 5.36 -5.94 -15.51
CA VAL A 79 5.93 -4.63 -15.83
C VAL A 79 7.44 -4.75 -16.05
N ARG A 80 8.16 -5.53 -15.24
CA ARG A 80 9.61 -5.75 -15.42
C ARG A 80 9.90 -6.55 -16.69
N MET A 81 9.13 -7.59 -16.99
CA MET A 81 9.28 -8.36 -18.23
C MET A 81 9.08 -7.47 -19.46
N ALA A 82 8.01 -6.66 -19.47
CA ALA A 82 7.72 -5.73 -20.55
C ALA A 82 8.82 -4.67 -20.70
N LEU A 83 9.27 -4.09 -19.59
CA LEU A 83 10.36 -3.11 -19.59
C LEU A 83 11.65 -3.69 -20.15
N LEU A 84 12.03 -4.89 -19.73
CA LEU A 84 13.22 -5.57 -20.25
C LEU A 84 13.08 -5.92 -21.74
N ALA A 85 11.91 -6.37 -22.18
CA ALA A 85 11.65 -6.64 -23.60
C ALA A 85 11.82 -5.37 -24.45
N MET A 86 11.27 -4.23 -23.99
CA MET A 86 11.41 -2.93 -24.68
C MET A 86 12.86 -2.47 -24.75
N VAL A 87 13.60 -2.54 -23.64
CA VAL A 87 15.00 -2.08 -23.58
C VAL A 87 15.93 -2.97 -24.40
N LEU A 88 15.66 -4.27 -24.48
CA LEU A 88 16.48 -5.24 -25.22
C LEU A 88 16.05 -5.42 -26.70
N GLY A 89 15.07 -4.64 -27.19
CA GLY A 89 14.59 -4.72 -28.57
C GLY A 89 13.86 -6.03 -28.91
N LYS A 90 13.16 -6.60 -27.93
CA LYS A 90 12.38 -7.85 -28.03
C LYS A 90 10.87 -7.66 -27.84
N ALA A 91 10.41 -6.40 -27.88
CA ALA A 91 9.01 -6.03 -27.76
C ALA A 91 8.29 -6.16 -29.10
#